data_AF-R7WPB8-F1
#
_entry.id   AF-R7WPB8-F1
#
_cell.length_a   1.000
_cell.length_b   1.000
_cell.length_c   1.000
_cell.angle_alpha   90.00
_cell.angle_beta   90.00
_cell.angle_gamma   90.00
#
_symmetry.space_group_name_H-M   'P 1'
#
loop_
_entity.id
_entity.type
_entity.pdbx_description
1 polymer ?
#
loop_
_entity_poly.entity_id
_entity_poly.type
_entity_poly.pdbx_seq_one_letter_code
_entity_poly.pdbx_strand_id
1 'polypeptide(L)' 'MGALRADGTFWFETGRGTRKGRNIDHDPRVALSVAVREFDVTLEGVAQRITDPTVAAMATLWAEGGRLRVPTSPARR' A
#
# COMPACT_ATOMS: atom_id res chain seq x y z
N MET A 1 10.57 -1.55 1.38
CA MET A 1 9.52 -0.55 1.14
C MET A 1 8.20 -1.11 1.62
N GLY A 2 7.48 -0.37 2.47
CA GLY A 2 6.20 -0.78 3.04
C GLY A 2 5.02 -0.11 2.34
N ALA A 3 3.83 -0.66 2.51
CA ALA A 3 2.58 0.02 2.15
C ALA A 3 2.13 0.96 3.27
N LEU A 4 1.53 2.09 2.93
CA LEU A 4 0.86 2.98 3.88
C LEU A 4 -0.66 2.97 3.64
N ARG A 5 -1.42 3.36 4.66
CA ARG A 5 -2.86 3.59 4.53
C ARG A 5 -3.15 5.06 4.77
N ALA A 6 -3.76 5.71 3.79
CA ALA A 6 -4.17 7.12 3.83
C ALA A 6 -5.48 7.28 3.04
N ASP A 7 -6.38 8.11 3.55
CA ASP A 7 -7.65 8.44 2.87
C ASP A 7 -8.46 7.22 2.41
N GLY A 8 -8.56 6.22 3.29
CA GLY A 8 -9.29 4.98 3.01
C GLY A 8 -8.60 4.05 1.99
N THR A 9 -7.43 4.42 1.47
CA THR A 9 -6.75 3.73 0.37
C THR A 9 -5.39 3.20 0.82
N PHE A 10 -4.96 2.12 0.18
CA PHE A 10 -3.62 1.55 0.36
C PHE A 10 -2.68 2.09 -0.71
N TRP A 11 -1.56 2.63 -0.26
CA TRP A 11 -0.55 3.23 -1.11
C TRP A 11 0.75 2.43 -1.01
N PHE A 12 1.41 2.26 -2.15
CA PHE A 12 2.74 1.68 -2.23
C PHE A 12 3.49 2.34 -3.38
N GLU A 13 4.81 2.27 -3.31
CA GLU A 13 5.68 2.75 -4.38
C GLU A 13 6.47 1.60 -5.00
N THR A 14 6.83 1.75 -6.27
CA THR A 14 7.71 0.81 -6.97
C THR A 14 8.50 1.53 -8.06
N GLY A 15 9.76 1.15 -8.22
CA GLY A 15 10.57 1.69 -9.30
C GLY A 15 10.11 1.16 -10.66
N ARG A 16 10.00 2.05 -11.66
CA ARG A 16 9.57 1.70 -13.03
C ARG A 16 10.48 0.66 -13.69
N GLY A 17 11.78 0.70 -13.39
CA GLY A 17 12.76 -0.27 -13.90
C GLY A 17 12.73 -1.63 -13.20
N THR A 18 11.92 -1.82 -12.17
CA THR A 18 11.85 -3.09 -11.44
C THR A 18 10.94 -4.07 -12.14
N ARG A 19 11.14 -5.38 -11.90
CA ARG A 19 10.22 -6.43 -12.36
C ARG A 19 8.80 -6.20 -11.82
N LYS A 20 8.68 -5.79 -10.55
CA LYS A 20 7.39 -5.46 -9.93
C LYS A 20 6.69 -4.32 -10.67
N GLY A 21 7.38 -3.22 -10.94
CA GLY A 21 6.85 -2.07 -11.68
C GLY A 21 6.38 -2.45 -13.08
N ARG A 22 7.20 -3.17 -13.86
CA ARG A 22 6.81 -3.63 -15.20
C ARG A 22 5.62 -4.59 -15.19
N ASN A 23 5.54 -5.48 -14.21
CA ASN A 23 4.41 -6.40 -14.10
C ASN A 23 3.10 -5.66 -13.81
N ILE A 24 3.11 -4.68 -12.90
CA ILE A 24 1.92 -3.89 -12.55
C ILE A 24 1.49 -2.99 -13.72
N ASP A 25 2.46 -2.39 -14.44
CA ASP A 25 2.16 -1.61 -15.65
C ASP A 25 1.51 -2.49 -16.76
N HIS A 26 1.83 -3.79 -16.81
CA HIS A 26 1.26 -4.74 -17.77
C HIS A 26 -0.10 -5.29 -17.32
N ASP A 27 -0.25 -5.69 -16.06
CA ASP A 27 -1.49 -6.16 -15.46
C ASP A 27 -1.70 -5.48 -14.11
N PRO A 28 -2.66 -4.56 -13.98
CA PRO A 28 -2.84 -3.79 -12.76
C PRO A 28 -3.56 -4.56 -11.66
N ARG A 29 -4.02 -5.80 -11.91
CA ARG A 29 -4.63 -6.64 -10.87
C ARG A 29 -3.54 -7.12 -9.91
N VAL A 30 -3.69 -6.78 -8.64
CA VAL A 30 -2.67 -7.03 -7.61
C VAL A 30 -3.28 -7.62 -6.36
N ALA A 31 -2.48 -8.43 -5.67
CA ALA A 31 -2.70 -8.79 -4.28
C ALA A 31 -1.64 -8.08 -3.42
N LEU A 32 -2.10 -7.32 -2.42
CA LEU A 32 -1.26 -6.68 -1.42
C LEU A 32 -1.39 -7.45 -0.11
N SER A 33 -0.35 -8.17 0.28
CA SER A 33 -0.28 -8.86 1.57
C SER A 33 0.54 -8.07 2.57
N VAL A 34 0.01 -7.89 3.77
CA VAL A 34 0.72 -7.27 4.90
C VAL A 34 0.61 -8.15 6.12
N ALA A 35 1.78 -8.44 6.71
CA ALA A 35 1.87 -9.17 7.96
C ALA A 35 1.49 -8.28 9.14
N VAL A 36 0.54 -8.75 9.94
CA VAL A 36 0.17 -8.15 11.22
C VAL A 36 0.56 -9.13 12.32
N ARG A 37 0.44 -8.76 13.60
CA ARG A 37 1.00 -9.57 14.70
C ARG A 37 0.45 -10.99 14.74
N GLU A 38 -0.86 -11.15 14.58
CA GLU A 38 -1.51 -12.44 14.75
C GLU A 38 -1.78 -13.19 13.43
N PHE A 39 -1.80 -12.51 12.28
CA PHE A 39 -2.13 -13.09 10.98
C PHE A 39 -1.64 -12.21 9.82
N ASP A 40 -1.77 -12.71 8.59
CA ASP A 40 -1.55 -11.92 7.38
C ASP A 40 -2.89 -11.45 6.82
N VAL A 41 -2.92 -10.21 6.32
CA VAL A 41 -4.05 -9.66 5.58
C VAL A 41 -3.67 -9.52 4.12
N THR A 42 -4.45 -10.14 3.23
CA THR A 42 -4.33 -9.97 1.78
C THR A 42 -5.51 -9.17 1.24
N LEU A 43 -5.19 -8.15 0.44
CA LEU A 43 -6.15 -7.29 -0.24
C LEU A 43 -5.98 -7.50 -1.74
N GLU A 44 -7.05 -7.89 -2.41
CA GLU A 44 -7.09 -7.98 -3.88
C GLU A 44 -7.69 -6.71 -4.45
N GLY A 45 -7.12 -6.22 -5.56
CA GLY A 45 -7.62 -5.01 -6.19
C GLY A 45 -6.90 -4.65 -7.48
N VAL A 46 -7.17 -3.44 -7.97
CA VAL A 46 -6.54 -2.88 -9.16
C VAL A 46 -5.67 -1.71 -8.73
N ALA A 47 -4.38 -1.76 -9.08
CA ALA A 47 -3.44 -0.69 -8.82
C ALA A 47 -3.65 0.46 -9.81
N GLN A 48 -3.82 1.67 -9.28
CA GLN A 48 -3.83 2.90 -10.07
C GLN A 48 -2.49 3.62 -9.91
N ARG A 49 -1.87 3.96 -11.04
CA ARG A 49 -0.66 4.78 -11.03
C ARG A 49 -1.02 6.24 -10.83
N ILE A 50 -0.42 6.87 -9.82
CA ILE A 50 -0.59 8.28 -9.51
C ILE A 50 0.73 9.01 -9.82
N THR A 51 0.64 10.09 -10.59
CA THR A 51 1.79 10.93 -11.01
C THR A 51 1.53 12.42 -10.81
N ASP A 52 0.41 12.77 -10.17
CA ASP A 52 0.01 14.15 -9.90
C ASP A 52 0.60 14.63 -8.54
N PRO A 53 0.30 15.85 -8.06
CA PRO A 53 0.83 16.37 -6.80
C PRO A 53 0.59 15.48 -5.57
N THR A 54 -0.34 14.53 -5.62
CA THR A 54 -0.56 13.52 -4.56
C THR A 54 0.72 12.74 -4.23
N VAL A 55 1.62 12.56 -5.22
CA VAL A 55 2.91 11.89 -4.99
C VAL A 55 3.73 12.61 -3.91
N ALA A 56 3.75 13.94 -3.92
CA ALA A 56 4.47 14.72 -2.92
C ALA A 56 3.82 14.57 -1.53
N ALA A 57 2.50 14.58 -1.46
CA ALA A 57 1.76 14.38 -0.21
C ALA A 57 2.05 12.99 0.40
N MET A 58 2.05 11.94 -0.41
CA MET A 58 2.36 10.60 0.06
C MET A 58 3.83 10.48 0.49
N ALA A 59 4.77 11.11 -0.23
CA ALA A 59 6.18 11.13 0.15
C ALA A 59 6.39 11.77 1.54
N THR A 60 5.66 12.85 1.85
CA THR A 60 5.65 13.43 3.19
C THR A 60 5.14 12.43 4.24
N LEU A 61 4.03 11.73 3.96
CA LEU A 61 3.52 10.71 4.88
C LEU A 61 4.52 9.57 5.12
N TRP A 62 5.23 9.12 4.08
CA TRP A 62 6.31 8.13 4.26
C TRP A 62 7.44 8.68 5.14
N ALA A 63 7.87 9.93 4.92
CA ALA A 63 8.92 10.57 5.70
C ALA A 63 8.55 10.73 7.19
N GLU A 64 7.27 10.94 7.49
CA GLU A 64 6.73 11.02 8.85
C GLU A 64 6.55 9.65 9.53
N GLY A 65 6.92 8.56 8.84
CA GLY A 65 6.78 7.20 9.36
C GLY A 65 5.38 6.61 9.16
N GLY A 66 4.67 7.08 8.13
CA GLY A 66 3.40 6.54 7.65
C GLY A 66 3.47 5.02 7.58
N ARG A 67 2.67 4.38 8.43
CA ARG A 67 2.63 2.92 8.60
C ARG A 67 1.22 2.43 8.45
N LEU A 68 1.08 1.23 7.90
CA LEU A 68 -0.22 0.58 7.86
C LEU A 68 -0.80 0.50 9.29
N ARG A 69 -1.99 1.09 9.47
CA ARG A 69 -2.78 0.95 10.69
C ARG A 69 -3.95 0.02 10.42
N VAL A 70 -3.83 -1.18 10.96
CA VAL A 70 -4.87 -2.22 10.92
C VAL A 70 -5.90 -1.88 11.99
N PRO A 71 -7.22 -2.01 11.72
CA PRO A 71 -8.22 -1.98 12.79
C PRO A 71 -7.89 -3.08 13.80
N THR A 72 -7.65 -2.71 15.05
CA THR A 72 -7.66 -3.69 16.15
C THR A 72 -9.08 -4.23 16.25
N SER A 73 -9.26 -5.54 16.08
CA SER A 73 -10.55 -6.17 16.42
C SER A 73 -10.93 -5.75 17.84
N PRO A 74 -12.19 -5.35 18.13
CA PRO A 74 -12.60 -5.20 19.51
C PRO A 74 -12.37 -6.55 20.21
N ALA A 75 -11.75 -6.51 21.39
CA ALA A 75 -11.55 -7.70 22.20
C ALA A 75 -12.89 -8.42 22.36
N ARG A 76 -12.97 -9.68 21.95
CA ARG A 76 -14.13 -10.51 22.27
C ARG A 76 -14.18 -10.64 23.80
N ARG A 77 -15.30 -10.21 24.39
CA ARG A 77 -15.66 -10.55 25.77
C ARG A 77 -15.96 -12.03 25.88
#